data_AF-A0A935KEV3-F1
#
_entry.id   AF-A0A935KEV3-F1
#
_cell.length_a   1.000
_cell.length_b   1.000
_cell.length_c   1.000
_cell.angle_alpha   90.00
_cell.angle_beta   90.00
_cell.angle_gamma   90.00
#
_symmetry.space_group_name_H-M   'P 1'
#
loop_
_entity.id
_entity.type
_entity.pdbx_description
1 polymer ?
#
loop_
_entity_poly.entity_id
_entity_poly.type
_entity_poly.pdbx_seq_one_letter_code
_entity_poly.pdbx_strand_id
1 'polypeptide(L)'
;MNTLRLNKYFMIIMLITLFTATNILSKTVTQDDQTINEFASILKQKVLLTNDQEAKVINIMSEMQKNISSNPKNKTDFTKAAQSKVESLLDSKQKMKYDIIKNDLWKKF
;
A
#
# COMPACT_ATOMS: atom_id res chain seq x y z
N MET A 1 3.19 9.59 50.14
CA MET A 1 3.53 8.27 49.57
C MET A 1 2.64 7.83 48.39
N ASN A 2 1.35 8.20 48.36
CA ASN A 2 0.40 7.78 47.30
C ASN A 2 0.60 8.48 45.94
N THR A 3 1.02 9.75 45.93
CA THR A 3 1.30 10.52 44.70
C THR A 3 2.46 9.95 43.89
N LEU A 4 3.55 9.53 44.57
CA LEU A 4 4.72 8.90 43.94
C LEU A 4 4.39 7.52 43.34
N ARG A 5 3.48 6.77 43.97
CA ARG A 5 2.97 5.49 43.44
C ARG A 5 2.06 5.71 42.24
N LEU A 6 1.17 6.69 42.29
CA LEU A 6 0.27 7.03 41.18
C LEU A 6 1.06 7.46 39.92
N ASN A 7 2.10 8.29 40.09
CA ASN A 7 2.98 8.70 39.00
C ASN A 7 3.72 7.52 38.35
N LYS A 8 4.14 6.53 39.14
CA LYS A 8 4.80 5.32 38.62
C LYS A 8 3.84 4.47 37.78
N TYR A 9 2.61 4.26 38.22
CA TYR A 9 1.61 3.52 37.42
C TYR A 9 1.22 4.27 36.15
N PHE A 10 1.08 5.60 36.22
CA PHE A 10 0.80 6.42 35.05
C PHE A 10 1.96 6.35 34.02
N MET A 11 3.20 6.41 34.48
CA MET A 11 4.38 6.28 33.62
C MET A 11 4.47 4.90 32.96
N ILE A 12 4.13 3.83 33.67
CA ILE A 12 4.08 2.46 33.11
C ILE A 12 2.99 2.35 32.04
N ILE A 13 1.78 2.88 32.31
CA ILE A 13 0.68 2.87 31.33
C ILE A 13 1.05 3.69 30.08
N MET A 14 1.68 4.85 30.26
CA MET A 14 2.16 5.69 29.15
C MET A 14 3.23 4.98 28.30
N LEU A 15 4.15 4.23 28.91
CA LEU A 15 5.15 3.45 28.18
C LEU A 15 4.51 2.31 27.38
N ILE A 16 3.52 1.63 27.96
CA ILE A 16 2.79 0.57 27.27
C ILE A 16 2.00 1.14 26.09
N THR A 17 1.31 2.27 26.25
CA THR A 17 0.55 2.89 25.14
C THR A 17 1.47 3.35 24.02
N LEU A 18 2.61 3.99 24.34
CA LEU A 18 3.62 4.36 23.34
C LEU A 18 4.18 3.14 22.60
N PHE A 19 4.48 2.04 23.31
CA PHE A 19 4.98 0.81 22.70
C PHE A 19 3.93 0.14 21.81
N THR A 20 2.65 0.12 22.21
CA THR A 20 1.60 -0.46 21.35
C THR A 20 1.33 0.38 20.10
N ALA A 21 1.41 1.71 20.19
CA ALA A 21 1.18 2.61 19.05
C ALA A 21 2.25 2.45 17.95
N THR A 22 3.52 2.30 18.31
CA THR A 22 4.60 2.10 17.32
C THR A 22 4.47 0.76 16.58
N ASN A 23 4.07 -0.30 17.27
CA ASN A 23 3.89 -1.62 16.67
C ASN A 23 2.72 -1.68 15.66
N ILE A 24 1.63 -0.94 15.90
CA ILE A 24 0.47 -0.89 14.99
C ILE A 24 0.82 -0.13 13.70
N LEU A 25 1.53 1.00 13.82
CA LEU A 25 1.93 1.80 12.67
C LEU A 25 2.92 1.03 11.77
N SER A 26 3.93 0.38 12.36
CA SER A 26 4.91 -0.40 11.60
C SER A 26 4.29 -1.57 10.85
N LYS A 27 3.35 -2.31 11.46
CA LYS A 27 2.64 -3.40 10.78
C LYS A 27 1.86 -2.93 9.55
N THR A 28 1.21 -1.77 9.65
CA THR A 28 0.40 -1.22 8.55
C THR A 28 1.29 -0.84 7.37
N VAL A 29 2.39 -0.13 7.63
CA VAL A 29 3.34 0.28 6.57
C VAL A 29 4.00 -0.93 5.89
N THR A 30 4.42 -1.95 6.65
CA THR A 30 5.04 -3.15 6.08
C THR A 30 4.07 -3.98 5.24
N GLN A 31 2.80 -4.05 5.65
CA GLN A 31 1.77 -4.77 4.89
C GLN A 31 1.42 -4.06 3.58
N ASP A 32 1.36 -2.74 3.59
CA ASP A 32 1.13 -1.91 2.41
C ASP A 32 2.26 -2.07 1.38
N ASP A 33 3.52 -1.99 1.82
CA ASP A 33 4.70 -2.20 0.96
C ASP A 33 4.74 -3.62 0.37
N GLN A 34 4.41 -4.64 1.17
CA GLN A 34 4.38 -6.02 0.69
C GLN A 34 3.31 -6.21 -0.40
N THR A 35 2.13 -5.63 -0.19
CA THR A 35 1.00 -5.67 -1.12
C THR A 35 1.34 -4.98 -2.44
N ILE A 36 2.00 -3.81 -2.39
CA ILE A 36 2.46 -3.08 -3.57
C ILE A 36 3.49 -3.90 -4.36
N ASN A 37 4.46 -4.48 -3.66
CA ASN A 37 5.50 -5.29 -4.29
C ASN A 37 4.94 -6.56 -4.92
N GLU A 38 3.93 -7.19 -4.30
CA GLU A 38 3.25 -8.34 -4.89
C GLU A 38 2.50 -7.95 -6.18
N PHE A 39 1.78 -6.82 -6.17
CA PHE A 39 1.11 -6.29 -7.36
C PHE A 39 2.10 -6.08 -8.51
N ALA A 40 3.22 -5.39 -8.23
CA ALA A 40 4.26 -5.11 -9.21
C ALA A 40 4.93 -6.41 -9.73
N SER A 41 5.19 -7.38 -8.84
CA SER A 41 5.75 -8.68 -9.18
C SER A 41 4.83 -9.50 -10.09
N ILE A 42 3.52 -9.51 -9.83
CA ILE A 42 2.54 -10.18 -10.70
C ILE A 42 2.57 -9.55 -12.10
N LEU A 43 2.60 -8.23 -12.19
CA LEU A 43 2.70 -7.57 -13.49
C LEU A 43 4.03 -7.86 -14.18
N LYS A 44 5.16 -7.85 -13.44
CA LYS A 44 6.47 -8.23 -14.00
C LYS A 44 6.43 -9.63 -14.60
N GLN A 45 5.87 -10.60 -13.91
CA GLN A 45 5.84 -11.99 -14.36
C GLN A 45 4.83 -12.24 -15.48
N LYS A 46 3.61 -11.70 -15.36
CA LYS A 46 2.50 -12.01 -16.28
C LYS A 46 2.41 -11.06 -17.47
N VAL A 47 2.70 -9.78 -17.24
CA VAL A 47 2.69 -8.73 -18.26
C VAL A 47 4.07 -8.51 -18.88
N LEU A 48 5.14 -9.02 -18.24
CA LEU A 48 6.53 -8.86 -18.70
C LEU A 48 6.98 -7.41 -18.63
N LEU A 49 6.75 -6.76 -17.48
CA LEU A 49 7.26 -5.41 -17.23
C LEU A 49 8.78 -5.39 -17.24
N THR A 50 9.35 -4.30 -17.76
CA THR A 50 10.75 -3.97 -17.51
C THR A 50 10.96 -3.53 -16.07
N ASN A 51 12.20 -3.54 -15.59
CA ASN A 51 12.52 -3.06 -14.25
C ASN A 51 12.14 -1.57 -14.04
N ASP A 52 12.21 -0.75 -15.09
CA ASP A 52 11.78 0.65 -15.04
C ASP A 52 10.25 0.77 -14.91
N GLN A 53 9.50 -0.02 -15.69
CA GLN A 53 8.04 -0.06 -15.59
C GLN A 53 7.58 -0.58 -14.22
N GLU A 54 8.25 -1.60 -13.68
CA GLU A 54 7.99 -2.14 -12.35
C GLU A 54 8.16 -1.05 -11.27
N ALA A 55 9.28 -0.32 -11.28
CA ALA A 55 9.51 0.77 -10.34
C ALA A 55 8.44 1.87 -10.43
N LYS A 56 8.01 2.21 -11.66
CA LYS A 56 6.92 3.17 -11.87
C LYS A 56 5.57 2.67 -11.37
N VAL A 57 5.27 1.38 -11.54
CA VAL A 57 4.05 0.75 -11.00
C VAL A 57 4.05 0.80 -9.48
N ILE A 58 5.18 0.48 -8.83
CA ILE A 58 5.32 0.59 -7.37
C ILE A 58 4.98 2.02 -6.92
N ASN A 59 5.57 3.03 -7.55
CA ASN A 59 5.31 4.42 -7.23
C ASN A 59 3.83 4.82 -7.40
N ILE A 60 3.16 4.37 -8.47
CA ILE A 60 1.73 4.62 -8.70
C ILE A 60 0.88 4.01 -7.59
N MET A 61 1.20 2.78 -7.18
CA MET A 61 0.44 2.08 -6.14
C MET A 61 0.67 2.70 -4.75
N SER A 62 1.90 3.11 -4.43
CA SER A 62 2.21 3.88 -3.22
C SER A 62 1.46 5.21 -3.18
N GLU A 63 1.41 5.94 -4.30
CA GLU A 63 0.67 7.20 -4.41
C GLU A 63 -0.84 6.96 -4.19
N MET A 64 -1.39 5.90 -4.80
CA MET A 64 -2.79 5.51 -4.63
C MET A 64 -3.11 5.21 -3.17
N GLN A 65 -2.32 4.38 -2.48
CA GLN A 65 -2.55 4.05 -1.08
C GLN A 65 -2.45 5.29 -0.18
N LYS A 66 -1.44 6.15 -0.39
CA LYS A 66 -1.33 7.42 0.34
C LYS A 66 -2.57 8.31 0.18
N ASN A 67 -3.09 8.40 -1.05
CA ASN A 67 -4.28 9.19 -1.36
C ASN A 67 -5.54 8.59 -0.73
N ILE A 68 -5.68 7.26 -0.73
CA ILE A 68 -6.77 6.54 -0.06
C ILE A 68 -6.72 6.77 1.44
N SER A 69 -5.55 6.61 2.07
CA SER A 69 -5.38 6.86 3.51
C SER A 69 -5.71 8.30 3.90
N SER A 70 -5.46 9.27 3.01
CA SER A 70 -5.75 10.68 3.24
C SER A 70 -7.22 11.04 2.98
N ASN A 71 -7.88 10.39 2.02
CA ASN A 71 -9.30 10.60 1.70
C ASN A 71 -10.00 9.28 1.32
N PRO A 72 -10.42 8.48 2.31
CA PRO A 72 -10.95 7.13 2.08
C PRO A 72 -12.23 7.08 1.25
N LYS A 73 -13.01 8.17 1.23
CA LYS A 73 -14.29 8.25 0.51
C LYS A 73 -14.12 8.19 -1.01
N ASN A 74 -12.95 8.59 -1.50
CA ASN A 74 -12.64 8.64 -2.93
C ASN A 74 -11.84 7.41 -3.40
N LYS A 75 -11.86 6.30 -2.64
CA LYS A 75 -11.10 5.08 -2.97
C LYS A 75 -11.27 4.65 -4.43
N THR A 76 -12.52 4.57 -4.90
CA THR A 76 -12.83 4.15 -6.27
C THR A 76 -12.17 5.04 -7.32
N ASP A 77 -12.13 6.35 -7.09
CA ASP A 77 -11.55 7.30 -8.05
C ASP A 77 -10.03 7.20 -8.07
N PHE A 78 -9.39 7.02 -6.90
CA PHE A 78 -7.96 6.78 -6.82
C PHE A 78 -7.56 5.45 -7.46
N THR A 79 -8.35 4.39 -7.27
CA THR A 79 -8.13 3.09 -7.93
C THR A 79 -8.26 3.20 -9.45
N LYS A 80 -9.28 3.89 -9.96
CA LYS A 80 -9.42 4.13 -11.41
C LYS A 80 -8.28 4.96 -11.97
N ALA A 81 -7.83 6.00 -11.25
CA ALA A 81 -6.70 6.81 -11.66
C ALA A 81 -5.40 5.98 -11.71
N ALA A 82 -5.17 5.13 -10.71
CA ALA A 82 -4.03 4.21 -10.69
C ALA A 82 -4.09 3.20 -11.83
N GLN A 83 -5.26 2.60 -12.10
CA GLN A 83 -5.49 1.71 -13.25
C GLN A 83 -5.07 2.36 -14.57
N SER A 84 -5.56 3.59 -14.83
CA SER A 84 -5.23 4.32 -16.04
C SER A 84 -3.74 4.67 -16.13
N LYS A 85 -3.11 5.08 -15.01
CA LYS A 85 -1.67 5.35 -14.96
C LYS A 85 -0.86 4.09 -15.27
N VAL A 86 -1.19 2.95 -14.67
CA VAL A 86 -0.53 1.66 -14.95
C VAL A 86 -0.68 1.29 -16.42
N GLU A 87 -1.89 1.37 -16.98
CA GLU A 87 -2.14 1.02 -18.38
C GLU A 87 -1.38 1.93 -19.35
N SER A 88 -1.18 3.21 -19.01
CA SER A 88 -0.40 4.15 -19.83
C SER A 88 1.09 3.80 -19.93
N LEU A 89 1.63 3.06 -18.95
CA LEU A 89 3.03 2.62 -18.95
C LEU A 89 3.29 1.42 -19.87
N LEU A 90 2.23 0.70 -20.26
CA LEU A 90 2.33 -0.56 -20.97
C LEU A 90 2.41 -0.34 -22.48
N ASP A 91 3.26 -1.11 -23.14
CA ASP A 91 3.24 -1.22 -24.60
C ASP A 91 2.03 -2.05 -25.08
N SER A 92 1.79 -2.07 -26.39
CA SER A 92 0.63 -2.77 -26.99
C SER A 92 0.55 -4.27 -26.63
N LYS A 93 1.69 -4.98 -26.59
CA LYS A 93 1.72 -6.41 -26.25
C LYS A 93 1.47 -6.62 -24.75
N GLN A 94 2.03 -5.74 -23.93
CA GLN A 94 1.83 -5.73 -22.49
C GLN A 94 0.37 -5.40 -22.14
N LYS A 95 -0.26 -4.43 -22.82
CA LYS A 95 -1.68 -4.09 -22.64
C LYS A 95 -2.59 -5.29 -22.89
N MET A 96 -2.34 -6.06 -23.95
CA MET A 96 -3.10 -7.27 -24.23
C MET A 96 -2.99 -8.31 -23.08
N LYS A 97 -1.78 -8.51 -22.54
CA LYS A 97 -1.57 -9.39 -21.37
C LYS A 97 -2.25 -8.86 -20.11
N TYR A 98 -2.18 -7.55 -19.90
CA TYR A 98 -2.80 -6.87 -18.79
C TYR A 98 -4.32 -6.95 -18.86
N ASP A 99 -4.94 -6.77 -20.02
CA ASP A 99 -6.38 -6.86 -20.23
C ASP A 99 -6.96 -8.23 -19.84
N ILE A 100 -6.17 -9.30 -20.02
CA ILE A 100 -6.56 -10.65 -19.60
C ILE A 100 -6.61 -10.78 -18.08
N ILE A 101 -5.67 -10.14 -17.36
CA ILE A 101 -5.52 -10.34 -15.91
C ILE A 101 -6.07 -9.19 -15.07
N LYS A 102 -6.36 -8.01 -15.65
CA LYS A 102 -6.65 -6.79 -14.90
C LYS A 102 -7.83 -6.94 -13.96
N ASN A 103 -8.91 -7.56 -14.43
CA ASN A 103 -10.13 -7.70 -13.62
C ASN A 103 -9.88 -8.56 -12.38
N ASP A 104 -9.11 -9.64 -12.51
CA ASP A 104 -8.78 -10.52 -11.38
C ASP A 104 -7.71 -9.92 -10.50
N LEU A 105 -6.77 -9.17 -11.08
CA LEU A 105 -5.73 -8.46 -10.36
C LEU A 105 -6.35 -7.41 -9.44
N TRP A 106 -7.12 -6.47 -9.98
CA TRP A 106 -7.74 -5.38 -9.21
C TRP A 106 -8.88 -5.81 -8.28
N LYS A 107 -9.34 -7.07 -8.35
CA LYS A 107 -10.24 -7.62 -7.32
C LYS A 107 -9.50 -8.07 -6.06
N LYS A 108 -8.22 -8.41 -6.18
CA LYS A 108 -7.39 -8.86 -5.05
C LYS A 108 -6.80 -7.70 -4.24
N PHE A 109 -6.78 -6.49 -4.80
CA PHE A 109 -6.16 -5.28 -4.27
C PHE A 109 -7.17 -4.15 -4.16
#